data_AF-A0A930GTI2-F1
#
_entry.id   AF-A0A930GTI2-F1
#
_cell.length_a   1.000
_cell.length_b   1.000
_cell.length_c   1.000
_cell.angle_alpha   90.00
_cell.angle_beta   90.00
_cell.angle_gamma   90.00
#
_symmetry.space_group_name_H-M   'P 1'
#
loop_
_entity.id
_entity.type
_entity.pdbx_description
1 polymer ?
#
loop_
_entity_poly.entity_id
_entity_poly.type
_entity_poly.pdbx_seq_one_letter_code
_entity_poly.pdbx_strand_id
1 'polypeptide(L)'
;MYPIETSDNLFRDGNGTSELGTVLPAWWLNQVQAELIGILDAAKLLPEKNNQNQVRRAIEKLISDEVGKIQEANNQADGGNVKTTGNQNVNGMKTFLAELKAANGLSVSDTKALLDSGNMLNFGANANGGYLLNKKSGKELRLANNGSLLYDGSDVITARKVSHNPDDYTVATVPSSFALNKAFDNSIKRGGAIGLGGTAHQIAIGWDKRGLIAKVDSDILNVGVPPGFILYTSANVVPFGWLKANGAAVSRTDFAQLFAAIGTSYGAGDGRTTFNLPDIRAEFIRGWDDGKGVDLGRTLGSLQEDQMRSHSHVYRRGHIANTVDWERIEASGDRNATLYDGDGRFDDGGDRVTTAMHGGAETRPRNISLPALIKI
;
A
#
# COMPACT_ATOMS: atom_id res chain seq x y z
N MET A 1 -2.31 -14.17 103.07
CA MET A 1 -2.48 -13.83 104.50
C MET A 1 -3.32 -14.84 105.28
N TYR A 2 -2.82 -15.33 106.42
CA TYR A 2 -3.53 -16.26 107.30
C TYR A 2 -4.59 -15.55 108.16
N PRO A 3 -5.76 -16.17 108.41
CA PRO A 3 -6.74 -15.62 109.35
C PRO A 3 -6.17 -15.53 110.77
N ILE A 4 -6.69 -14.61 111.58
CA ILE A 4 -6.32 -14.52 113.00
C ILE A 4 -6.86 -15.75 113.75
N GLU A 5 -6.10 -16.28 114.71
CA GLU A 5 -6.44 -17.51 115.44
C GLU A 5 -7.51 -17.27 116.53
N THR A 6 -8.69 -16.82 116.12
CA THR A 6 -9.90 -16.75 116.94
C THR A 6 -10.88 -17.84 116.51
N SER A 7 -11.86 -18.17 117.35
CA SER A 7 -12.82 -19.25 117.06
C SER A 7 -13.66 -19.03 115.79
N ASP A 8 -13.81 -17.78 115.35
CA ASP A 8 -14.53 -17.37 114.14
C ASP A 8 -13.63 -16.73 113.07
N ASN A 9 -12.32 -16.66 113.32
CA ASN A 9 -11.33 -15.98 112.48
C ASN A 9 -11.56 -14.46 112.28
N LEU A 10 -12.29 -13.80 113.18
CA LEU A 10 -12.58 -12.36 113.13
C LEU A 10 -11.93 -11.57 114.29
N PHE A 11 -11.76 -10.27 114.07
CA PHE A 11 -11.35 -9.31 115.10
C PHE A 11 -12.53 -8.89 115.97
N ARG A 12 -12.26 -8.72 117.26
CA ARG A 12 -13.20 -8.20 118.24
C ARG A 12 -12.51 -7.10 119.05
N ASP A 13 -13.19 -5.99 119.26
CA ASP A 13 -12.67 -4.87 120.05
C ASP A 13 -12.61 -5.19 121.56
N GLY A 14 -13.31 -6.26 121.96
CA GLY A 14 -13.60 -6.54 123.36
C GLY A 14 -14.58 -5.51 123.94
N ASN A 15 -15.03 -5.71 125.17
CA ASN A 15 -15.96 -4.79 125.83
C ASN A 15 -15.39 -4.23 127.16
N GLY A 16 -14.08 -4.41 127.37
CA GLY A 16 -13.34 -3.92 128.54
C GLY A 16 -13.74 -4.54 129.87
N THR A 17 -14.67 -5.51 129.90
CA THR A 17 -15.24 -6.06 131.14
C THR A 17 -15.37 -7.58 131.14
N SER A 18 -15.94 -8.19 130.10
CA SER A 18 -16.23 -9.64 130.01
C SER A 18 -15.68 -10.32 128.75
N GLU A 19 -15.33 -9.54 127.73
CA GLU A 19 -14.73 -10.03 126.49
C GLU A 19 -13.42 -9.28 126.22
N LEU A 20 -12.32 -10.03 126.16
CA LEU A 20 -11.02 -9.49 125.77
C LEU A 20 -11.03 -9.19 124.28
N GLY A 21 -10.45 -8.06 123.90
CA GLY A 21 -10.20 -7.75 122.50
C GLY A 21 -9.23 -8.76 121.88
N THR A 22 -9.30 -8.92 120.57
CA THR A 22 -8.41 -9.81 119.83
C THR A 22 -6.97 -9.34 119.98
N VAL A 23 -6.13 -10.17 120.61
CA VAL A 23 -4.69 -9.92 120.70
C VAL A 23 -4.06 -10.22 119.35
N LEU A 24 -3.33 -9.26 118.80
CA LEU A 24 -2.61 -9.44 117.53
C LEU A 24 -1.22 -10.02 117.81
N PRO A 25 -0.96 -11.30 117.49
CA PRO A 25 0.35 -11.88 117.70
C PRO A 25 1.35 -11.31 116.69
N ALA A 26 2.62 -11.22 117.10
CA ALA A 26 3.69 -10.65 116.28
C ALA A 26 3.84 -11.36 114.92
N TRP A 27 3.62 -12.68 114.87
CA TRP A 27 3.68 -13.43 113.60
C TRP A 27 2.65 -12.90 112.59
N TRP A 28 1.45 -12.53 113.02
CA TRP A 28 0.37 -12.08 112.15
C TRP A 28 0.67 -10.70 111.58
N LEU A 29 1.12 -9.77 112.43
CA LEU A 29 1.54 -8.43 111.99
C LEU A 29 2.77 -8.48 111.08
N ASN A 30 3.73 -9.38 111.34
CA ASN A 30 4.89 -9.60 110.47
C ASN A 30 4.48 -10.14 109.10
N GLN A 31 3.45 -11.00 109.04
CA GLN A 31 2.90 -11.49 107.77
C GLN A 31 2.24 -10.36 106.96
N VAL A 32 1.43 -9.50 107.59
CA VAL A 32 0.87 -8.30 106.94
C VAL A 32 1.99 -7.43 106.37
N GLN A 33 3.02 -7.16 107.18
CA GLN A 33 4.14 -6.34 106.76
C GLN A 33 4.89 -6.96 105.57
N ALA A 34 5.11 -8.28 105.58
CA ALA A 34 5.78 -8.98 104.49
C ALA A 34 4.98 -8.92 103.17
N GLU A 35 3.66 -9.11 103.23
CA GLU A 35 2.77 -9.02 102.05
C GLU A 35 2.78 -7.59 101.46
N LEU A 36 2.69 -6.57 102.31
CA LEU A 36 2.76 -5.17 101.87
C LEU A 36 4.13 -4.83 101.27
N ILE A 37 5.24 -5.28 101.89
CA ILE A 37 6.58 -5.12 101.33
C ILE A 37 6.71 -5.87 100.00
N GLY A 38 6.11 -7.05 99.86
CA GLY A 38 6.09 -7.80 98.60
C GLY A 38 5.43 -7.03 97.44
N ILE A 39 4.37 -6.28 97.72
CA ILE A 39 3.74 -5.38 96.73
C ILE A 39 4.71 -4.26 96.31
N LEU A 40 5.42 -3.65 97.26
CA LEU A 40 6.42 -2.64 96.95
C LEU A 40 7.60 -3.20 96.14
N ASP A 41 8.11 -4.38 96.50
CA ASP A 41 9.21 -5.05 95.83
C ASP A 41 8.85 -5.43 94.39
N ALA A 42 7.64 -5.97 94.18
CA ALA A 42 7.10 -6.23 92.85
C ALA A 42 7.05 -4.97 91.99
N ALA A 43 6.72 -3.81 92.60
CA ALA A 43 6.75 -2.51 91.95
C ALA A 43 8.16 -1.87 91.84
N LYS A 44 9.20 -2.54 92.36
CA LYS A 44 10.57 -2.03 92.48
C LYS A 44 10.67 -0.72 93.27
N LEU A 45 9.86 -0.58 94.32
CA LEU A 45 9.89 0.55 95.25
C LEU A 45 10.50 0.12 96.59
N LEU A 46 11.37 0.95 97.14
CA LEU A 46 11.94 0.71 98.47
C LEU A 46 10.97 1.25 99.55
N PRO A 47 10.77 0.53 100.68
CA PRO A 47 9.94 1.02 101.77
C PRO A 47 10.49 2.30 102.42
N GLU A 48 9.62 3.28 102.63
CA GLU A 48 9.98 4.60 103.18
C GLU A 48 9.15 4.90 104.44
N LYS A 49 9.81 5.13 105.58
CA LYS A 49 9.11 5.34 106.87
C LYS A 49 8.15 6.52 106.90
N ASN A 50 8.39 7.55 106.09
CA ASN A 50 7.60 8.79 106.08
C ASN A 50 6.56 8.86 104.96
N ASN A 51 6.32 7.75 104.23
CA ASN A 51 5.46 7.74 103.05
C ASN A 51 4.18 6.91 103.28
N GLN A 52 3.07 7.58 103.58
CA GLN A 52 1.82 6.86 103.88
C GLN A 52 1.09 6.32 102.63
N ASN A 53 1.56 6.66 101.42
CA ASN A 53 0.90 6.28 100.16
C ASN A 53 1.70 5.26 99.33
N GLN A 54 2.75 4.66 99.90
CA GLN A 54 3.69 3.82 99.17
C GLN A 54 3.07 2.54 98.58
N VAL A 55 2.14 1.89 99.29
CA VAL A 55 1.38 0.73 98.78
C VAL A 55 0.49 1.13 97.61
N ARG A 56 -0.21 2.27 97.73
CA ARG A 56 -1.04 2.81 96.64
C ARG A 56 -0.19 3.10 95.39
N ARG A 57 0.96 3.77 95.56
CA ARG A 57 1.91 4.06 94.47
C ARG A 57 2.44 2.77 93.83
N ALA A 58 2.72 1.74 94.63
CA ALA A 58 3.17 0.44 94.13
C ALA A 58 2.10 -0.21 93.25
N ILE A 59 0.85 -0.23 93.71
CA ILE A 59 -0.29 -0.76 92.95
C ILE A 59 -0.52 0.04 91.66
N GLU A 60 -0.54 1.37 91.73
CA GLU A 60 -0.70 2.24 90.56
C GLU A 60 0.40 2.01 89.53
N LYS A 61 1.65 1.84 89.99
CA LYS A 61 2.78 1.53 89.11
C LYS A 61 2.65 0.13 88.49
N LEU A 62 2.31 -0.90 89.26
CA LEU A 62 2.13 -2.27 88.74
C LEU A 62 1.04 -2.32 87.66
N ILE A 63 -0.08 -1.64 87.89
CA ILE A 63 -1.16 -1.51 86.91
C ILE A 63 -0.66 -0.75 85.67
N SER A 64 0.04 0.37 85.85
CA SER A 64 0.58 1.16 84.74
C SER A 64 1.60 0.37 83.91
N ASP A 65 2.49 -0.40 84.55
CA ASP A 65 3.46 -1.25 83.86
C ASP A 65 2.75 -2.33 83.03
N GLU A 66 1.70 -2.95 83.58
CA GLU A 66 0.93 -3.99 82.89
C GLU A 66 0.08 -3.42 81.75
N VAL A 67 -0.57 -2.27 81.95
CA VAL A 67 -1.26 -1.52 80.88
C VAL A 67 -0.27 -1.12 79.78
N GLY A 68 0.96 -0.73 80.14
CA GLY A 68 2.03 -0.45 79.19
C GLY A 68 2.38 -1.65 78.31
N LYS A 69 2.57 -2.84 78.91
CA LYS A 69 2.83 -4.08 78.15
C LYS A 69 1.66 -4.47 77.24
N ILE A 70 0.42 -4.31 77.71
CA ILE A 70 -0.78 -4.57 76.92
C ILE A 70 -0.87 -3.59 75.75
N GLN A 71 -0.56 -2.31 75.97
CA GLN A 71 -0.55 -1.31 74.91
C GLN A 71 0.56 -1.59 73.88
N GLU A 72 1.76 -1.98 74.31
CA GLU A 72 2.85 -2.39 73.42
C GLU A 72 2.46 -3.64 72.61
N ALA A 73 1.84 -4.64 73.24
CA ALA A 73 1.33 -5.84 72.56
C ALA A 73 0.23 -5.50 71.54
N ASN A 74 -0.70 -4.61 71.90
CA ASN A 74 -1.76 -4.14 70.99
C ASN A 74 -1.20 -3.30 69.84
N ASN A 75 -0.18 -2.47 70.11
CA ASN A 75 0.52 -1.71 69.06
C ASN A 75 1.29 -2.62 68.11
N GLN A 76 1.77 -3.79 68.55
CA GLN A 76 2.31 -4.80 67.64
C GLN A 76 1.22 -5.56 66.86
N ALA A 77 0.04 -5.75 67.46
CA ALA A 77 -1.08 -6.40 66.78
C ALA A 77 -1.70 -5.53 65.68
N ASP A 78 -1.88 -4.23 65.91
CA ASP A 78 -2.58 -3.31 64.99
C ASP A 78 -1.70 -2.19 64.37
N GLY A 79 -0.53 -1.90 64.92
CA GLY A 79 0.31 -0.76 64.51
C GLY A 79 1.37 -1.07 63.44
N GLY A 80 1.71 -2.35 63.23
CA GLY A 80 2.72 -2.76 62.24
C GLY A 80 2.19 -3.62 61.09
N ASN A 81 1.07 -4.32 61.31
CA ASN A 81 0.56 -5.30 60.37
C ASN A 81 -0.49 -4.70 59.42
N VAL A 82 -0.48 -5.15 58.17
CA VAL A 82 -1.55 -4.86 57.21
C VAL A 82 -2.75 -5.74 57.57
N LYS A 83 -3.95 -5.13 57.68
CA LYS A 83 -5.20 -5.85 57.98
C LYS A 83 -5.42 -6.96 56.96
N THR A 84 -5.84 -8.13 57.42
CA THR A 84 -6.19 -9.28 56.56
C THR A 84 -7.61 -9.20 56.01
N THR A 85 -8.45 -8.31 56.57
CA THR A 85 -9.83 -8.08 56.16
C THR A 85 -10.19 -6.60 56.26
N GLY A 86 -11.14 -6.17 55.43
CA GLY A 86 -11.58 -4.77 55.37
C GLY A 86 -10.55 -3.83 54.75
N ASN A 87 -10.93 -2.55 54.63
CA ASN A 87 -10.07 -1.52 54.04
C ASN A 87 -9.13 -0.92 55.11
N GLN A 88 -7.90 -0.59 54.70
CA GLN A 88 -6.91 0.11 55.52
C GLN A 88 -6.16 1.14 54.67
N ASN A 89 -5.93 2.32 55.24
CA ASN A 89 -4.92 3.24 54.71
C ASN A 89 -3.58 2.87 55.35
N VAL A 90 -2.60 2.52 54.51
CA VAL A 90 -1.27 2.09 54.97
C VAL A 90 -0.27 3.20 54.64
N ASN A 91 0.31 3.81 55.67
CA ASN A 91 1.30 4.88 55.52
C ASN A 91 2.74 4.32 55.50
N GLY A 92 3.65 5.05 54.85
CA GLY A 92 5.08 4.69 54.75
C GLY A 92 5.34 3.50 53.82
N MET A 93 6.62 3.31 53.46
CA MET A 93 7.04 2.23 52.55
C MET A 93 6.72 0.85 53.13
N LYS A 94 6.33 -0.09 52.26
CA LYS A 94 6.14 -1.50 52.60
C LYS A 94 7.00 -2.35 51.70
N THR A 95 7.75 -3.27 52.31
CA THR A 95 8.64 -4.20 51.62
C THR A 95 8.15 -5.63 51.88
N PHE A 96 7.76 -6.33 50.82
CA PHE A 96 7.42 -7.75 50.88
C PHE A 96 8.66 -8.56 50.55
N LEU A 97 9.14 -9.37 51.50
CA LEU A 97 10.30 -10.25 51.30
C LEU A 97 9.97 -11.51 50.48
N ALA A 98 8.68 -11.73 50.20
CA ALA A 98 8.16 -12.81 49.38
C ALA A 98 7.29 -12.25 48.22
N GLU A 99 6.93 -13.11 47.27
CA GLU A 99 6.07 -12.75 46.14
C GLU A 99 4.69 -12.26 46.62
N LEU A 100 4.28 -11.06 46.16
CA LEU A 100 2.94 -10.53 46.38
C LEU A 100 1.97 -11.10 45.33
N LYS A 101 1.02 -11.93 45.77
CA LYS A 101 -0.06 -12.47 44.93
C LYS A 101 -1.35 -11.71 45.18
N ALA A 102 -1.84 -10.99 44.18
CA ALA A 102 -3.08 -10.22 44.25
C ALA A 102 -4.18 -10.85 43.38
N ALA A 103 -5.29 -11.25 43.99
CA ALA A 103 -6.50 -11.64 43.26
C ALA A 103 -7.22 -10.39 42.73
N ASN A 104 -7.76 -10.44 41.51
CA ASN A 104 -8.41 -9.31 40.82
C ASN A 104 -7.50 -8.11 40.49
N GLY A 105 -6.18 -8.26 40.63
CA GLY A 105 -5.18 -7.29 40.20
C GLY A 105 -4.83 -6.22 41.23
N LEU A 106 -3.97 -5.28 40.83
CA LEU A 106 -3.52 -4.13 41.60
C LEU A 106 -3.92 -2.85 40.85
N SER A 107 -4.58 -1.92 41.53
CA SER A 107 -4.98 -0.64 40.95
C SER A 107 -4.13 0.49 41.51
N VAL A 108 -3.54 1.30 40.65
CA VAL A 108 -2.64 2.41 41.03
C VAL A 108 -3.21 3.72 40.50
N SER A 109 -3.25 4.72 41.36
CA SER A 109 -3.62 6.10 41.06
C SER A 109 -2.85 7.03 41.99
N ASP A 110 -2.71 8.29 41.60
CA ASP A 110 -1.95 9.30 42.35
C ASP A 110 -2.67 9.73 43.63
N THR A 111 -4.00 9.84 43.60
CA THR A 111 -4.81 10.24 44.77
C THR A 111 -6.04 9.36 44.91
N LYS A 112 -6.60 9.32 46.13
CA LYS A 112 -7.86 8.60 46.39
C LYS A 112 -9.00 9.13 45.51
N ALA A 113 -9.09 10.45 45.31
CA ALA A 113 -10.13 11.05 44.48
C ALA A 113 -10.03 10.58 43.01
N LEU A 114 -8.81 10.49 42.48
CA LEU A 114 -8.58 9.96 41.13
C LEU A 114 -8.93 8.48 41.03
N LEU A 115 -8.55 7.69 42.04
CA LEU A 115 -8.94 6.28 42.16
C LEU A 115 -10.47 6.13 42.13
N ASP A 116 -11.19 6.85 42.98
CA ASP A 116 -12.66 6.79 43.07
C ASP A 116 -13.34 7.22 41.74
N SER A 117 -12.71 8.13 40.98
CA SER A 117 -13.18 8.59 39.67
C SER A 117 -12.82 7.68 38.48
N GLY A 118 -12.13 6.56 38.73
CA GLY A 118 -11.69 5.61 37.70
C GLY A 118 -10.44 6.01 36.91
N ASN A 119 -9.74 7.09 37.31
CA ASN A 119 -8.46 7.49 36.74
C ASN A 119 -7.34 6.63 37.36
N MET A 120 -7.24 5.39 36.92
CA MET A 120 -6.30 4.40 37.46
C MET A 120 -5.73 3.50 36.38
N LEU A 121 -4.55 2.96 36.67
CA LEU A 121 -3.94 1.87 35.92
C LEU A 121 -4.13 0.57 36.70
N ASN A 122 -4.74 -0.43 36.06
CA ASN A 122 -4.97 -1.74 36.65
C ASN A 122 -3.97 -2.74 36.06
N PHE A 123 -3.16 -3.33 36.94
CA PHE A 123 -2.29 -4.46 36.63
C PHE A 123 -3.04 -5.74 36.98
N GLY A 124 -3.13 -6.68 36.05
CA GLY A 124 -3.83 -7.92 36.32
C GLY A 124 -3.52 -9.01 35.31
N ALA A 125 -4.19 -10.14 35.47
CA ALA A 125 -4.18 -11.22 34.50
C ALA A 125 -5.57 -11.87 34.47
N ASN A 126 -5.92 -12.44 33.33
CA ASN A 126 -7.14 -13.22 33.14
C ASN A 126 -6.86 -14.43 32.25
N ALA A 127 -7.91 -15.15 31.83
CA ALA A 127 -7.80 -16.33 30.98
C ALA A 127 -7.04 -16.09 29.64
N ASN A 128 -6.85 -14.84 29.23
CA ASN A 128 -6.18 -14.48 27.99
C ASN A 128 -4.73 -14.00 28.18
N GLY A 129 -4.26 -13.80 29.41
CA GLY A 129 -2.89 -13.35 29.73
C GLY A 129 -2.82 -12.20 30.73
N GLY A 130 -1.63 -11.64 30.89
CA GLY A 130 -1.34 -10.50 31.76
C GLY A 130 -1.57 -9.16 31.06
N TYR A 131 -2.06 -8.15 31.77
CA TYR A 131 -2.44 -6.87 31.19
C TYR A 131 -2.17 -5.66 32.11
N LEU A 132 -2.04 -4.50 31.45
CA LEU A 132 -2.11 -3.16 32.02
C LEU A 132 -3.30 -2.43 31.37
N LEU A 133 -4.33 -2.11 32.16
CA LEU A 133 -5.56 -1.49 31.70
C LEU A 133 -5.67 -0.06 32.24
N ASN A 134 -5.73 0.93 31.36
CA ASN A 134 -6.15 2.27 31.75
C ASN A 134 -7.68 2.26 31.92
N LYS A 135 -8.18 2.34 33.15
CA LYS A 135 -9.62 2.23 33.44
C LYS A 135 -10.44 3.41 32.89
N LYS A 136 -9.82 4.56 32.68
CA LYS A 136 -10.48 5.75 32.16
C LYS A 136 -10.74 5.65 30.65
N SER A 137 -9.72 5.24 29.90
CA SER A 137 -9.83 5.12 28.43
C SER A 137 -10.31 3.74 27.97
N GLY A 138 -10.26 2.73 28.85
CA GLY A 138 -10.53 1.34 28.51
C GLY A 138 -9.43 0.67 27.68
N LYS A 139 -8.33 1.38 27.38
CA LYS A 139 -7.23 0.86 26.56
C LYS A 139 -6.34 -0.06 27.37
N GLU A 140 -6.02 -1.20 26.78
CA GLU A 140 -5.27 -2.27 27.43
C GLU A 140 -3.98 -2.59 26.67
N LEU A 141 -2.86 -2.66 27.39
CA LEU A 141 -1.63 -3.30 26.91
C LEU A 141 -1.57 -4.71 27.51
N ARG A 142 -1.51 -5.75 26.67
CA ARG A 142 -1.61 -7.15 27.10
C ARG A 142 -0.45 -7.99 26.58
N LEU A 143 0.13 -8.81 27.44
CA LEU A 143 0.93 -9.97 27.05
C LEU A 143 0.01 -11.19 27.07
N ALA A 144 -0.39 -11.64 25.89
CA ALA A 144 -1.29 -12.78 25.74
C ALA A 144 -0.58 -14.10 26.08
N ASN A 145 -1.35 -15.12 26.46
CA ASN A 145 -0.83 -16.46 26.79
C ASN A 145 -0.07 -17.12 25.64
N ASN A 146 -0.33 -16.72 24.39
CA ASN A 146 0.40 -17.18 23.21
C ASN A 146 1.73 -16.42 22.98
N GLY A 147 2.13 -15.53 23.90
CA GLY A 147 3.35 -14.73 23.81
C GLY A 147 3.25 -13.43 23.01
N SER A 148 2.08 -13.10 22.45
CA SER A 148 1.88 -11.86 21.68
C SER A 148 1.72 -10.64 22.60
N LEU A 149 2.36 -9.53 22.23
CA LEU A 149 2.15 -8.23 22.87
C LEU A 149 1.09 -7.45 22.09
N LEU A 150 -0.02 -7.14 22.75
CA LEU A 150 -1.20 -6.51 22.17
C LEU A 150 -1.44 -5.13 22.80
N TYR A 151 -1.83 -4.14 22.02
CA TYR A 151 -2.39 -2.88 22.49
C TYR A 151 -3.80 -2.74 21.92
N ASP A 152 -4.78 -2.65 22.80
CA ASP A 152 -6.21 -2.54 22.45
C ASP A 152 -6.68 -3.68 21.52
N GLY A 153 -6.23 -4.90 21.81
CA GLY A 153 -6.53 -6.11 21.04
C GLY A 153 -5.74 -6.27 19.74
N SER A 154 -5.01 -5.25 19.30
CA SER A 154 -4.17 -5.30 18.11
C SER A 154 -2.73 -5.65 18.47
N ASP A 155 -2.07 -6.42 17.62
CA ASP A 155 -0.64 -6.72 17.77
C ASP A 155 0.20 -5.44 17.78
N VAL A 156 1.00 -5.25 18.84
CA VAL A 156 2.07 -4.26 18.84
C VAL A 156 3.21 -4.83 18.00
N ILE A 157 3.55 -4.14 16.92
CA ILE A 157 4.69 -4.51 16.08
C ILE A 157 5.96 -4.40 16.93
N THR A 158 6.54 -5.54 17.28
CA THR A 158 7.87 -5.59 17.91
C THR A 158 8.93 -5.59 16.81
N ALA A 159 10.16 -5.17 17.10
CA ALA A 159 11.26 -5.23 16.12
C ALA A 159 11.44 -6.63 15.52
N ARG A 160 11.15 -7.72 16.27
CA ARG A 160 11.14 -9.10 15.75
C ARG A 160 10.04 -9.38 14.71
N LYS A 161 8.93 -8.66 14.75
CA LYS A 161 7.86 -8.74 13.73
C LYS A 161 8.19 -7.92 12.48
N VAL A 162 9.21 -7.06 12.54
CA VAL A 162 9.72 -6.32 11.38
C VAL A 162 10.79 -7.17 10.71
N SER A 163 10.64 -7.42 9.42
CA SER A 163 11.70 -8.08 8.65
C SER A 163 12.95 -7.20 8.65
N HIS A 164 14.08 -7.78 9.05
CA HIS A 164 15.40 -7.14 8.88
C HIS A 164 16.05 -7.53 7.55
N ASN A 165 15.36 -8.36 6.75
CA ASN A 165 15.80 -8.78 5.44
C ASN A 165 14.90 -8.09 4.40
N PRO A 166 15.40 -7.08 3.66
CA PRO A 166 14.63 -6.38 2.64
C PRO A 166 14.12 -7.30 1.51
N ASP A 167 14.65 -8.52 1.40
CA ASP A 167 14.30 -9.51 0.39
C ASP A 167 13.47 -10.71 0.93
N ASP A 168 13.04 -10.68 2.20
CA ASP A 168 12.23 -11.75 2.78
C ASP A 168 10.73 -11.56 2.48
N TYR A 169 10.28 -12.21 1.41
CA TYR A 169 8.87 -12.30 1.00
C TYR A 169 8.15 -13.53 1.60
N THR A 170 8.80 -14.29 2.49
CA THR A 170 8.29 -15.56 3.01
C THR A 170 7.65 -15.39 4.38
N VAL A 171 6.32 -15.33 4.37
CA VAL A 171 5.36 -15.60 5.47
C VAL A 171 5.93 -15.72 6.90
N ALA A 172 6.02 -14.57 7.60
CA ALA A 172 5.71 -14.42 9.05
C ALA A 172 6.05 -13.03 9.62
N THR A 173 6.75 -12.16 8.89
CA THR A 173 7.10 -10.81 9.34
C THR A 173 6.32 -9.75 8.59
N VAL A 174 5.85 -8.73 9.29
CA VAL A 174 5.13 -7.59 8.74
C VAL A 174 6.20 -6.55 8.39
N PRO A 175 6.47 -6.23 7.11
CA PRO A 175 7.22 -5.02 6.77
C PRO A 175 6.48 -3.85 7.42
N SER A 176 7.14 -2.78 7.87
CA SER A 176 6.44 -1.61 8.45
C SER A 176 5.54 -0.97 7.38
N SER A 177 4.31 -1.48 7.30
CA SER A 177 3.55 -1.55 6.05
C SER A 177 2.94 -0.22 5.66
N PHE A 178 2.84 0.75 6.56
CA PHE A 178 2.34 2.06 6.18
C PHE A 178 3.39 2.92 5.47
N ALA A 179 4.61 2.98 6.01
CA ALA A 179 5.70 3.76 5.41
C ALA A 179 6.22 3.10 4.14
N LEU A 180 6.34 1.77 4.13
CA LEU A 180 6.81 1.04 2.96
C LEU A 180 5.75 0.98 1.86
N ASN A 181 4.46 0.77 2.17
CA ASN A 181 3.43 0.74 1.13
C ASN A 181 3.12 2.15 0.62
N LYS A 182 3.16 3.19 1.47
CA LYS A 182 3.07 4.58 0.99
C LYS A 182 4.30 5.00 0.19
N ALA A 183 5.50 4.56 0.57
CA ALA A 183 6.70 4.82 -0.22
C ALA A 183 6.65 4.03 -1.54
N PHE A 184 6.33 2.74 -1.52
CA PHE A 184 6.25 1.83 -2.66
C PHE A 184 5.10 2.17 -3.62
N ASP A 185 3.91 2.51 -3.14
CA ASP A 185 2.80 2.96 -3.99
C ASP A 185 3.09 4.35 -4.59
N ASN A 186 3.81 5.22 -3.88
CA ASN A 186 4.22 6.52 -4.42
C ASN A 186 5.49 6.48 -5.28
N SER A 187 6.38 5.47 -5.14
CA SER A 187 7.69 5.42 -5.82
C SER A 187 7.88 4.25 -6.79
N ILE A 188 7.20 3.12 -6.62
CA ILE A 188 7.39 1.92 -7.46
C ILE A 188 6.13 1.54 -8.26
N LYS A 189 4.91 1.71 -7.74
CA LYS A 189 3.70 1.63 -8.61
C LYS A 189 3.43 2.90 -9.41
N ARG A 190 4.06 4.02 -9.05
CA ARG A 190 4.28 5.16 -9.94
C ARG A 190 5.67 5.12 -10.59
N GLY A 191 6.11 3.93 -10.99
CA GLY A 191 7.07 3.77 -12.09
C GLY A 191 6.45 4.16 -13.45
N GLY A 192 5.81 5.34 -13.53
CA GLY A 192 5.13 5.83 -14.73
C GLY A 192 4.17 6.98 -14.42
N ALA A 193 4.43 8.15 -15.01
CA ALA A 193 3.66 9.38 -14.97
C ALA A 193 3.68 10.18 -13.64
N ILE A 194 4.68 11.06 -13.53
CA ILE A 194 4.43 12.39 -12.94
C ILE A 194 3.56 13.12 -13.96
N GLY A 195 2.31 13.37 -13.59
CA GLY A 195 1.26 13.76 -14.53
C GLY A 195 1.57 15.04 -15.31
N LEU A 196 1.54 14.91 -16.64
CA LEU A 196 1.15 15.95 -17.58
C LEU A 196 0.38 15.26 -18.73
N GLY A 197 -0.93 15.02 -18.54
CA GLY A 197 -1.86 14.74 -19.65
C GLY A 197 -2.42 13.32 -19.78
N GLY A 198 -3.39 12.93 -18.93
CA GLY A 198 -4.37 11.87 -19.22
C GLY A 198 -3.85 10.45 -19.52
N THR A 199 -4.76 9.48 -19.63
CA THR A 199 -4.45 8.06 -19.95
C THR A 199 -3.86 7.84 -21.35
N ALA A 200 -3.87 8.86 -22.21
CA ALA A 200 -3.33 8.79 -23.57
C ALA A 200 -1.82 9.10 -23.66
N HIS A 201 -1.18 9.60 -22.59
CA HIS A 201 0.25 9.94 -22.58
C HIS A 201 0.94 9.37 -21.34
N GLN A 202 1.34 8.10 -21.40
CA GLN A 202 2.17 7.46 -20.38
C GLN A 202 3.50 6.98 -20.97
N ILE A 203 4.61 7.29 -20.30
CA ILE A 203 5.94 6.73 -20.58
C ILE A 203 6.31 5.83 -19.39
N ALA A 204 6.50 4.54 -19.64
CA ALA A 204 6.98 3.57 -18.66
C ALA A 204 8.50 3.41 -18.79
N ILE A 205 9.22 3.46 -17.67
CA ILE A 205 10.67 3.29 -17.60
C ILE A 205 10.97 2.11 -16.67
N GLY A 206 11.45 1.00 -17.25
CA GLY A 206 11.94 -0.18 -16.51
C GLY A 206 13.47 -0.22 -16.50
N TRP A 207 14.04 -0.78 -15.44
CA TRP A 207 15.49 -0.92 -15.25
C TRP A 207 15.86 -2.40 -15.17
N ASP A 208 16.08 -3.05 -16.32
CA ASP A 208 16.62 -4.42 -16.36
C ASP A 208 18.08 -4.49 -16.90
N LYS A 209 18.64 -3.37 -17.41
CA LYS A 209 20.07 -3.19 -17.71
C LYS A 209 20.53 -1.73 -17.54
N ARG A 210 21.83 -1.50 -17.35
CA ARG A 210 22.45 -0.16 -17.37
C ARG A 210 22.26 0.46 -18.77
N GLY A 211 21.24 1.29 -18.90
CA GLY A 211 20.84 1.96 -20.13
C GLY A 211 19.32 2.05 -20.18
N LEU A 212 18.78 3.26 -20.05
CA LEU A 212 17.36 3.55 -20.24
C LEU A 212 16.98 3.18 -21.69
N ILE A 213 16.27 2.07 -21.89
CA ILE A 213 15.52 1.83 -23.13
C ILE A 213 14.05 2.05 -22.78
N ALA A 214 13.61 3.30 -22.77
CA ALA A 214 12.21 3.56 -23.06
C ALA A 214 12.01 3.10 -24.51
N LYS A 215 11.42 1.92 -24.73
CA LYS A 215 10.98 1.53 -26.07
C LYS A 215 9.77 2.39 -26.47
N VAL A 216 10.03 3.67 -26.75
CA VAL A 216 9.40 4.24 -27.94
C VAL A 216 10.01 3.44 -29.07
N ASP A 217 9.15 2.77 -29.82
CA ASP A 217 9.45 1.96 -31.00
C ASP A 217 10.86 2.24 -31.58
N SER A 218 11.72 1.21 -31.67
CA SER A 218 13.10 1.35 -32.13
C SER A 218 13.24 1.85 -33.57
N ASP A 219 12.11 2.09 -34.25
CA ASP A 219 12.03 2.62 -35.59
C ASP A 219 11.80 4.16 -35.55
N ILE A 220 12.91 4.90 -35.56
CA ILE A 220 12.97 6.39 -35.62
C ILE A 220 12.07 6.98 -36.74
N LEU A 221 11.72 6.19 -37.75
CA LEU A 221 10.84 6.55 -38.86
C LEU A 221 9.40 6.89 -38.47
N ASN A 222 8.88 6.38 -37.34
CA ASN A 222 7.48 6.62 -36.96
C ASN A 222 7.21 8.00 -36.36
N VAL A 223 8.23 8.68 -35.83
CA VAL A 223 8.09 9.99 -35.16
C VAL A 223 8.26 11.16 -36.14
N GLY A 224 8.90 10.95 -37.30
CA GLY A 224 9.22 12.02 -38.26
C GLY A 224 8.33 12.11 -39.50
N VAL A 225 7.45 11.13 -39.76
CA VAL A 225 6.64 11.09 -40.99
C VAL A 225 5.18 11.44 -40.69
N PRO A 226 4.60 12.48 -41.31
CA PRO A 226 3.20 12.83 -41.13
C PRO A 226 2.22 11.79 -41.74
N PRO A 227 1.00 11.66 -41.19
CA PRO A 227 -0.06 10.84 -41.78
C PRO A 227 -0.37 11.22 -43.23
N GLY A 228 -0.65 10.21 -44.07
CA GLY A 228 -0.93 10.39 -45.50
C GLY A 228 0.29 10.26 -46.42
N PHE A 229 1.51 10.26 -45.86
CA PHE A 229 2.73 10.01 -46.64
C PHE A 229 2.80 8.57 -47.12
N ILE A 230 3.28 8.38 -48.35
CA ILE A 230 3.44 7.08 -48.99
C ILE A 230 4.92 6.73 -49.13
N LEU A 231 5.26 5.51 -48.72
CA LEU A 231 6.61 4.94 -48.86
C LEU A 231 6.53 3.51 -49.40
N TYR A 232 7.62 3.06 -50.02
CA TYR A 232 7.78 1.67 -50.45
C TYR A 232 8.74 0.97 -49.50
N THR A 233 8.41 -0.27 -49.13
CA THR A 233 9.27 -1.11 -48.28
C THR A 233 9.69 -2.37 -49.01
N SER A 234 10.88 -2.90 -48.70
CA SER A 234 11.30 -4.23 -49.12
C SER A 234 10.75 -5.35 -48.22
N ALA A 235 10.12 -5.00 -47.09
CA ALA A 235 9.51 -5.95 -46.17
C ALA A 235 8.07 -6.29 -46.57
N ASN A 236 7.64 -7.54 -46.32
CA ASN A 236 6.25 -7.96 -46.54
C ASN A 236 5.34 -7.70 -45.32
N VAL A 237 5.95 -7.49 -44.14
CA VAL A 237 5.23 -7.18 -42.89
C VAL A 237 5.04 -5.67 -42.79
N VAL A 238 3.82 -5.24 -42.50
CA VAL A 238 3.51 -3.82 -42.29
C VAL A 238 4.03 -3.42 -40.91
N PRO A 239 4.96 -2.46 -40.82
CA PRO A 239 5.45 -1.96 -39.53
C PRO A 239 4.33 -1.25 -38.77
N PHE A 240 4.45 -1.23 -37.44
CA PHE A 240 3.54 -0.46 -36.59
C PHE A 240 3.50 1.00 -37.05
N GLY A 241 2.34 1.64 -37.03
CA GLY A 241 2.19 3.02 -37.50
C GLY A 241 2.00 3.20 -39.01
N TRP A 242 1.82 2.12 -39.78
CA TRP A 242 1.57 2.15 -41.22
C TRP A 242 0.41 1.22 -41.62
N LEU A 243 -0.19 1.48 -42.78
CA LEU A 243 -1.15 0.61 -43.47
C LEU A 243 -0.70 0.37 -44.91
N LYS A 244 -1.23 -0.66 -45.58
CA LYS A 244 -1.00 -0.85 -47.03
C LYS A 244 -1.86 0.13 -47.82
N ALA A 245 -1.29 0.78 -48.83
CA ALA A 245 -2.05 1.60 -49.78
C ALA A 245 -2.69 0.69 -50.86
N ASN A 246 -3.74 -0.03 -50.46
CA ASN A 246 -4.37 -1.11 -51.23
C ASN A 246 -5.87 -0.91 -51.47
N GLY A 247 -6.39 0.31 -51.33
CA GLY A 247 -7.81 0.60 -51.53
C GLY A 247 -8.75 0.20 -50.38
N ALA A 248 -8.23 -0.35 -49.29
CA ALA A 248 -9.08 -0.83 -48.19
C ALA A 248 -9.87 0.31 -47.54
N ALA A 249 -11.11 0.00 -47.13
CA ALA A 249 -11.91 0.86 -46.27
C ALA A 249 -11.45 0.72 -44.81
N VAL A 250 -11.11 1.83 -44.17
CA VAL A 250 -10.55 1.87 -42.80
C VAL A 250 -11.33 2.84 -41.92
N SER A 251 -11.29 2.63 -40.60
CA SER A 251 -12.04 3.39 -39.61
C SER A 251 -11.59 4.86 -39.51
N ARG A 252 -12.53 5.80 -39.60
CA ARG A 252 -12.28 7.23 -39.38
C ARG A 252 -11.86 7.53 -37.95
N THR A 253 -12.34 6.75 -36.99
CA THR A 253 -12.04 6.95 -35.56
C THR A 253 -10.67 6.40 -35.21
N ASP A 254 -10.33 5.20 -35.69
CA ASP A 254 -9.06 4.57 -35.35
C ASP A 254 -7.88 5.24 -36.08
N PHE A 255 -8.14 5.79 -37.27
CA PHE A 255 -7.14 6.47 -38.10
C PHE A 255 -7.51 7.94 -38.34
N ALA A 256 -7.90 8.65 -37.28
CA ALA A 256 -8.42 10.02 -37.36
C ALA A 256 -7.44 11.03 -37.99
N GLN A 257 -6.13 10.89 -37.72
CA GLN A 257 -5.14 11.80 -38.30
C GLN A 257 -4.94 11.54 -39.79
N LEU A 258 -4.89 10.29 -40.22
CA LEU A 258 -4.88 9.93 -41.63
C LEU A 258 -6.17 10.38 -42.34
N PHE A 259 -7.34 10.22 -41.72
CA PHE A 259 -8.59 10.72 -42.28
C PHE A 259 -8.58 12.24 -42.44
N ALA A 260 -8.03 12.98 -41.47
CA ALA A 260 -7.84 14.42 -41.58
C ALA A 260 -6.90 14.81 -42.73
N ALA A 261 -5.89 13.98 -43.02
CA ALA A 261 -4.91 14.23 -44.08
C ALA A 261 -5.44 13.98 -45.51
N ILE A 262 -6.15 12.87 -45.74
CA ILE A 262 -6.54 12.46 -47.11
C ILE A 262 -8.06 12.55 -47.37
N GLY A 263 -8.86 12.69 -46.32
CA GLY A 263 -10.32 12.75 -46.40
C GLY A 263 -10.92 11.54 -47.12
N THR A 264 -11.86 11.82 -48.03
CA THR A 264 -12.52 10.80 -48.87
C THR A 264 -12.02 10.81 -50.31
N SER A 265 -10.82 11.35 -50.57
CA SER A 265 -10.27 11.54 -51.93
C SER A 265 -10.15 10.23 -52.71
N TYR A 266 -10.00 9.10 -52.00
CA TYR A 266 -9.87 7.76 -52.58
C TYR A 266 -11.13 6.90 -52.40
N GLY A 267 -12.24 7.52 -51.95
CA GLY A 267 -13.52 6.87 -51.71
C GLY A 267 -14.05 7.15 -50.31
N ALA A 268 -15.37 7.31 -50.21
CA ALA A 268 -16.05 7.66 -48.97
C ALA A 268 -16.19 6.50 -47.97
N GLY A 269 -15.69 5.30 -48.31
CA GLY A 269 -15.96 4.07 -47.56
C GLY A 269 -17.47 3.77 -47.55
N ASP A 270 -18.02 3.53 -46.37
CA ASP A 270 -19.45 3.39 -46.10
C ASP A 270 -20.21 4.73 -46.05
N GLY A 271 -19.52 5.85 -46.28
CA GLY A 271 -20.07 7.21 -46.21
C GLY A 271 -20.26 7.76 -44.79
N ARG A 272 -19.95 6.98 -43.73
CA ARG A 272 -20.21 7.37 -42.33
C ARG A 272 -19.02 7.11 -41.41
N THR A 273 -18.60 5.85 -41.27
CA THR A 273 -17.61 5.41 -40.28
C THR A 273 -16.26 5.06 -40.87
N THR A 274 -16.19 4.86 -42.19
CA THR A 274 -14.95 4.50 -42.89
C THR A 274 -14.59 5.48 -44.00
N PHE A 275 -13.36 5.37 -44.49
CA PHE A 275 -12.85 6.04 -45.69
C PHE A 275 -11.89 5.09 -46.40
N ASN A 276 -11.71 5.25 -47.71
CA ASN A 276 -10.83 4.37 -48.47
C ASN A 276 -9.40 4.92 -48.49
N LEU A 277 -8.44 4.01 -48.41
CA LEU A 277 -7.04 4.28 -48.71
C LEU A 277 -6.84 4.41 -50.24
N PRO A 278 -5.75 5.05 -50.70
CA PRO A 278 -5.33 4.92 -52.09
C PRO A 278 -5.12 3.45 -52.45
N ASP A 279 -5.49 3.04 -53.67
CA ASP A 279 -5.02 1.79 -54.27
C ASP A 279 -3.99 2.14 -55.34
N ILE A 280 -2.72 1.98 -55.00
CA ILE A 280 -1.60 2.30 -55.91
C ILE A 280 -0.76 1.07 -56.23
N ARG A 281 -1.34 -0.11 -56.03
CA ARG A 281 -0.69 -1.37 -56.37
C ARG A 281 -0.61 -1.47 -57.89
N ALA A 282 0.59 -1.74 -58.40
CA ALA A 282 0.87 -1.87 -59.83
C ALA A 282 0.67 -0.58 -60.67
N GLU A 283 0.60 0.59 -60.02
CA GLU A 283 0.47 1.88 -60.68
C GLU A 283 1.80 2.63 -60.79
N PHE A 284 1.98 3.41 -61.87
CA PHE A 284 3.09 4.36 -61.97
C PHE A 284 2.69 5.71 -61.38
N ILE A 285 3.40 6.12 -60.33
CA ILE A 285 3.19 7.43 -59.71
C ILE A 285 3.84 8.53 -60.56
N ARG A 286 3.04 9.52 -60.95
CA ARG A 286 3.49 10.76 -61.56
C ARG A 286 3.28 11.93 -60.61
N GLY A 287 4.13 12.96 -60.72
CA GLY A 287 3.93 14.21 -59.99
C GLY A 287 2.60 14.84 -60.38
N TRP A 288 1.82 15.29 -59.39
CA TRP A 288 0.60 16.06 -59.65
C TRP A 288 0.97 17.41 -60.26
N ASP A 289 0.21 17.85 -61.27
CA ASP A 289 0.48 19.10 -61.98
C ASP A 289 0.48 20.31 -61.06
N ASP A 290 -0.45 20.35 -60.09
CA ASP A 290 -0.61 21.41 -59.09
C ASP A 290 -0.44 22.84 -59.67
N GLY A 291 -1.02 23.07 -60.86
CA GLY A 291 -1.00 24.38 -61.53
C GLY A 291 0.23 24.65 -62.40
N LYS A 292 1.12 23.67 -62.63
CA LYS A 292 2.28 23.81 -63.53
C LYS A 292 1.89 23.96 -65.01
N GLY A 293 0.75 23.38 -65.43
CA GLY A 293 0.21 23.51 -66.77
C GLY A 293 0.73 22.49 -67.80
N VAL A 294 1.36 21.41 -67.36
CA VAL A 294 1.88 20.34 -68.25
C VAL A 294 0.90 19.17 -68.32
N ASP A 295 0.23 18.85 -67.22
CA ASP A 295 -0.75 17.75 -67.11
C ASP A 295 -2.11 18.28 -66.68
N LEU A 296 -2.68 19.15 -67.52
CA LEU A 296 -3.91 19.90 -67.26
C LEU A 296 -5.14 18.99 -67.09
N GLY A 297 -6.07 19.42 -66.24
CA GLY A 297 -7.37 18.76 -66.05
C GLY A 297 -7.37 17.58 -65.09
N ARG A 298 -6.25 17.32 -64.40
CA ARG A 298 -6.07 16.20 -63.47
C ARG A 298 -6.23 16.65 -62.02
N THR A 299 -6.98 15.88 -61.24
CA THR A 299 -7.11 16.08 -59.79
C THR A 299 -6.16 15.16 -59.03
N LEU A 300 -5.75 15.56 -57.82
CA LEU A 300 -4.92 14.72 -56.95
C LEU A 300 -5.57 13.34 -56.76
N GLY A 301 -4.79 12.28 -56.96
CA GLY A 301 -5.25 10.89 -56.82
C GLY A 301 -6.06 10.34 -57.99
N SER A 302 -6.28 11.09 -59.07
CA SER A 302 -6.98 10.58 -60.25
C SER A 302 -6.16 9.53 -61.01
N LEU A 303 -6.82 8.46 -61.47
CA LEU A 303 -6.21 7.41 -62.30
C LEU A 303 -6.20 7.82 -63.78
N GLN A 304 -5.19 7.35 -64.52
CA GLN A 304 -5.09 7.53 -65.97
C GLN A 304 -4.66 6.21 -66.57
N GLU A 305 -5.41 5.75 -67.57
CA GLU A 305 -5.08 4.57 -68.36
C GLU A 305 -3.80 4.78 -69.16
N ASP A 306 -3.20 3.68 -69.60
CA ASP A 306 -2.03 3.74 -70.46
C ASP A 306 -2.35 4.44 -71.80
N GLN A 307 -1.38 5.19 -72.31
CA GLN A 307 -1.51 5.85 -73.59
C GLN A 307 -0.17 5.90 -74.31
N MET A 308 -0.17 5.54 -75.59
CA MET A 308 0.93 5.80 -76.50
C MET A 308 0.72 7.14 -77.20
N ARG A 309 1.78 7.95 -77.32
CA ARG A 309 1.70 9.19 -78.10
C ARG A 309 1.37 8.83 -79.55
N SER A 310 0.43 9.59 -80.14
CA SER A 310 0.11 9.46 -81.57
C SER A 310 1.39 9.56 -82.40
N HIS A 311 1.60 8.58 -83.27
CA HIS A 311 2.74 8.50 -84.17
C HIS A 311 2.32 7.82 -85.48
N SER A 312 3.15 7.99 -86.51
CA SER A 312 2.95 7.41 -87.84
C SER A 312 4.18 6.62 -88.27
N HIS A 313 3.98 5.58 -89.07
CA HIS A 313 5.05 4.86 -89.74
C HIS A 313 5.03 5.17 -91.23
N VAL A 314 6.22 5.36 -91.83
CA VAL A 314 6.38 5.48 -93.28
C VAL A 314 7.09 4.23 -93.76
N TYR A 315 6.44 3.44 -94.61
CA TYR A 315 7.07 2.31 -95.28
C TYR A 315 7.76 2.80 -96.54
N ARG A 316 9.06 2.48 -96.69
CA ARG A 316 9.79 2.66 -97.95
C ARG A 316 9.80 1.31 -98.67
N ARG A 317 9.10 1.21 -99.80
CA ARG A 317 9.05 -0.02 -100.61
C ARG A 317 10.44 -0.30 -101.20
N GLY A 318 11.11 -1.34 -100.72
CA GLY A 318 12.31 -1.89 -101.35
C GLY A 318 11.91 -2.79 -102.52
N HIS A 319 12.16 -2.30 -103.75
CA HIS A 319 12.15 -3.03 -105.02
C HIS A 319 10.90 -3.85 -105.40
N ILE A 320 9.98 -3.22 -106.14
CA ILE A 320 9.55 -3.83 -107.41
C ILE A 320 10.06 -2.95 -108.53
N ALA A 321 10.96 -3.51 -109.34
CA ALA A 321 11.46 -2.86 -110.55
C ALA A 321 10.39 -2.94 -111.63
N ASN A 322 9.52 -1.93 -111.72
CA ASN A 322 9.19 -1.26 -113.00
C ASN A 322 8.16 -0.15 -112.78
N THR A 323 8.53 1.07 -113.18
CA THR A 323 7.70 2.09 -113.82
C THR A 323 6.27 2.31 -113.29
N VAL A 324 6.07 3.24 -112.36
CA VAL A 324 5.35 4.53 -112.55
C VAL A 324 5.24 5.31 -111.22
N ASP A 325 4.89 6.59 -111.36
CA ASP A 325 5.18 7.74 -110.52
C ASP A 325 4.82 7.69 -109.02
N TRP A 326 5.59 8.51 -108.30
CA TRP A 326 5.77 8.54 -106.86
C TRP A 326 4.64 9.30 -106.15
N GLU A 327 3.61 8.60 -105.68
CA GLU A 327 2.61 9.20 -104.77
C GLU A 327 2.77 8.68 -103.34
N ARG A 328 2.88 9.64 -102.42
CA ARG A 328 3.15 9.45 -100.99
C ARG A 328 2.02 8.63 -100.34
N ILE A 329 2.31 7.39 -99.94
CA ILE A 329 1.38 6.55 -99.18
C ILE A 329 1.42 6.97 -97.71
N GLU A 330 0.40 7.70 -97.25
CA GLU A 330 0.17 8.00 -95.83
C GLU A 330 -0.80 6.98 -95.22
N ALA A 331 -0.32 6.15 -94.30
CA ALA A 331 -1.17 5.27 -93.49
C ALA A 331 -1.25 5.84 -92.07
N SER A 332 -2.39 6.43 -91.71
CA SER A 332 -2.69 6.86 -90.34
C SER A 332 -3.31 5.70 -89.56
N GLY A 333 -2.82 5.48 -88.33
CA GLY A 333 -3.09 4.33 -87.46
C GLY A 333 -4.56 4.07 -87.13
N ASP A 334 -5.24 3.44 -88.09
CA ASP A 334 -6.44 2.60 -88.02
C ASP A 334 -7.08 2.43 -89.42
N ARG A 335 -6.52 3.06 -90.47
CA ARG A 335 -7.00 2.90 -91.85
C ARG A 335 -6.00 2.15 -92.73
N ASN A 336 -6.54 1.13 -93.40
CA ASN A 336 -5.86 0.27 -94.36
C ASN A 336 -5.14 1.09 -95.44
N ALA A 337 -3.87 0.75 -95.71
CA ALA A 337 -3.22 1.18 -96.93
C ALA A 337 -3.79 0.38 -98.12
N THR A 338 -4.76 0.95 -98.83
CA THR A 338 -5.18 0.43 -100.15
C THR A 338 -4.17 0.89 -101.20
N LEU A 339 -3.51 -0.07 -101.85
CA LEU A 339 -2.64 0.18 -102.99
C LEU A 339 -3.53 0.40 -104.23
N TYR A 340 -3.37 1.54 -104.91
CA TYR A 340 -3.97 1.76 -106.22
C TYR A 340 -3.02 1.22 -107.28
N ASP A 341 -3.48 0.32 -108.15
CA ASP A 341 -2.80 0.12 -109.43
C ASP A 341 -3.24 1.20 -110.43
N GLY A 342 -2.43 1.43 -111.44
CA GLY A 342 -2.70 2.43 -112.48
C GLY A 342 -3.75 2.01 -113.51
N ASP A 343 -4.50 0.91 -113.30
CA ASP A 343 -5.51 0.41 -114.25
C ASP A 343 -6.96 0.51 -113.72
N GLY A 344 -7.14 0.86 -112.45
CA GLY A 344 -8.45 1.11 -111.86
C GLY A 344 -9.23 -0.17 -111.55
N ARG A 345 -8.59 -1.35 -111.53
CA ARG A 345 -9.21 -2.58 -111.04
C ARG A 345 -8.92 -2.79 -109.56
N PHE A 346 -10.01 -2.94 -108.82
CA PHE A 346 -9.98 -3.33 -107.42
C PHE A 346 -9.53 -4.81 -107.32
N ASP A 347 -8.26 -5.05 -107.02
CA ASP A 347 -7.85 -6.32 -106.44
C ASP A 347 -8.38 -6.37 -104.99
N ASP A 348 -9.63 -6.81 -104.83
CA ASP A 348 -10.27 -7.16 -103.55
C ASP A 348 -9.70 -8.48 -102.97
N GLY A 349 -8.40 -8.69 -103.18
CA GLY A 349 -7.63 -9.87 -102.85
C GLY A 349 -6.82 -9.73 -101.57
N GLY A 350 -7.37 -9.08 -100.54
CA GLY A 350 -7.10 -9.40 -99.13
C GLY A 350 -5.68 -9.27 -98.57
N ASP A 351 -4.70 -8.67 -99.25
CA ASP A 351 -3.33 -8.62 -98.73
C ASP A 351 -3.14 -7.47 -97.72
N ARG A 352 -3.70 -7.68 -96.52
CA ARG A 352 -3.53 -6.80 -95.35
C ARG A 352 -2.10 -6.92 -94.82
N VAL A 353 -1.24 -5.95 -95.11
CA VAL A 353 0.07 -5.83 -94.46
C VAL A 353 -0.12 -5.18 -93.08
N THR A 354 -0.60 -5.98 -92.12
CA THR A 354 -0.70 -5.60 -90.71
C THR A 354 0.59 -5.94 -89.99
N THR A 355 1.16 -5.00 -89.23
CA THR A 355 2.18 -5.36 -88.24
C THR A 355 1.57 -6.31 -87.22
N ALA A 356 2.25 -7.39 -86.87
CA ALA A 356 1.78 -8.27 -85.81
C ALA A 356 1.73 -7.52 -84.47
N MET A 357 0.79 -7.91 -83.60
CA MET A 357 0.73 -7.40 -82.23
C MET A 357 1.99 -7.86 -81.49
N HIS A 358 2.86 -6.92 -81.13
CA HIS A 358 4.07 -7.19 -80.37
C HIS A 358 4.06 -6.34 -79.09
N GLY A 359 4.35 -6.97 -77.95
CA GLY A 359 4.26 -6.34 -76.62
C GLY A 359 3.36 -7.13 -75.68
N GLY A 360 3.21 -6.63 -74.45
CA GLY A 360 2.23 -7.13 -73.47
C GLY A 360 0.99 -6.24 -73.41
N ALA A 361 0.12 -6.47 -72.42
CA ALA A 361 -1.10 -5.69 -72.20
C ALA A 361 -0.86 -4.20 -71.84
N GLU A 362 0.38 -3.82 -71.52
CA GLU A 362 0.76 -2.49 -71.07
C GLU A 362 2.14 -2.14 -71.63
N THR A 363 2.32 -0.92 -72.13
CA THR A 363 3.66 -0.38 -72.43
C THR A 363 4.23 0.29 -71.18
N ARG A 364 5.26 -0.32 -70.56
CA ARG A 364 5.82 0.16 -69.29
C ARG A 364 7.35 0.12 -69.21
N PRO A 365 7.98 1.02 -68.43
CA PRO A 365 9.39 0.91 -68.07
C PRO A 365 9.70 -0.39 -67.31
N ARG A 366 10.98 -0.79 -67.30
CA ARG A 366 11.47 -1.84 -66.38
C ARG A 366 11.20 -1.41 -64.94
N ASN A 367 10.57 -2.28 -64.14
CA ASN A 367 10.19 -1.97 -62.76
C ASN A 367 10.45 -3.15 -61.80
N ILE A 368 10.44 -2.85 -60.50
CA ILE A 368 10.39 -3.80 -59.38
C ILE A 368 9.15 -3.49 -58.54
N SER A 369 8.46 -4.52 -58.04
CA SER A 369 7.26 -4.35 -57.22
C SER A 369 7.62 -4.42 -55.73
N LEU A 370 7.26 -3.36 -54.99
CA LEU A 370 7.41 -3.25 -53.55
C LEU A 370 6.06 -2.86 -52.93
N PRO A 371 5.69 -3.37 -51.73
CA PRO A 371 4.51 -2.91 -51.03
C PRO A 371 4.55 -1.40 -50.77
N ALA A 372 3.51 -0.71 -51.23
CA ALA A 372 3.26 0.68 -50.88
C ALA A 372 2.55 0.75 -49.53
N LEU A 373 3.10 1.56 -48.63
CA LEU A 373 2.58 1.81 -47.30
C LEU A 373 2.16 3.28 -47.17
N ILE A 374 1.13 3.54 -46.38
CA ILE A 374 0.67 4.86 -46.00
C ILE A 374 0.77 5.04 -44.48
N LYS A 375 1.32 6.18 -44.04
CA LYS A 375 1.47 6.50 -42.62
C LYS A 375 0.10 6.78 -42.00
N ILE A 376 -0.23 6.12 -40.88
CA ILE A 376 -1.44 6.42 -40.08
C ILE A 376 -1.25 7.57 -39.12
#